data_AF-A0A7S0MEG6-F1
#
_entry.id   AF-A0A7S0MEG6-F1
#
_cell.length_a   1.000
_cell.length_b   1.000
_cell.length_c   1.000
_cell.angle_alpha   90.00
_cell.angle_beta   90.00
_cell.angle_gamma   90.00
#
_symmetry.space_group_name_H-M   'P 1'
#
loop_
_entity.id
_entity.type
_entity.pdbx_description
1 polymer ?
#
loop_
_entity_poly.entity_id
_entity_poly.type
_entity_poly.pdbx_seq_one_letter_code
_entity_poly.pdbx_strand_id
1 'polypeptide(L)'
;MRKIAVLPLFFFAVLQVVVCTATGLSEDHRPDAPEIPISVDEINIASLIGDLEPLKVENSLRSEAGPGESLKILGVDPTQLNKYLAGNQFQCNVSETETIFIDRKKINDDYCDCIDGSDEPGTAACSGIATVAASTFYCVNYGSEPARVAASRVNDGVCDCCDGSDEHATAACPANRCKELALQEIAAAKAALEGLERGVQTRYRYEMQARDAAARLELDIVMRQAEAAAQRRDVEV
;
A
#
# COMPACT_ATOMS: atom_id res chain seq x y z
N MET A 1 21.88 72.79 -38.89
CA MET A 1 22.26 71.54 -38.19
C MET A 1 21.26 71.29 -37.07
N ARG A 2 20.99 70.01 -36.78
CA ARG A 2 19.83 69.46 -36.04
C ARG A 2 19.88 69.68 -34.51
N LYS A 3 18.69 69.96 -33.94
CA LYS A 3 17.99 69.50 -32.69
C LYS A 3 18.81 69.30 -31.39
N ILE A 4 18.29 69.57 -30.18
CA ILE A 4 17.38 68.71 -29.36
C ILE A 4 17.00 69.52 -28.06
N ALA A 5 15.70 69.74 -27.75
CA ALA A 5 14.86 69.19 -26.65
C ALA A 5 15.23 69.66 -25.20
N VAL A 6 14.37 69.83 -24.18
CA VAL A 6 13.12 69.17 -23.73
C VAL A 6 12.27 70.15 -22.87
N LEU A 7 10.96 69.87 -22.82
CA LEU A 7 9.84 70.50 -22.10
C LEU A 7 9.93 70.57 -20.53
N PRO A 8 9.12 71.42 -19.87
CA PRO A 8 9.04 71.57 -18.42
C PRO A 8 7.89 70.77 -17.77
N LEU A 9 8.07 70.42 -16.49
CA LEU A 9 7.04 69.92 -15.57
C LEU A 9 6.45 71.09 -14.81
N PHE A 10 5.12 71.21 -14.76
CA PHE A 10 4.27 71.75 -13.68
C PHE A 10 2.92 72.12 -14.30
N PHE A 11 1.82 71.46 -13.91
CA PHE A 11 0.55 72.12 -13.55
C PHE A 11 -0.49 71.09 -13.04
N PHE A 12 -1.16 71.49 -11.97
CA PHE A 12 -2.20 70.83 -11.17
C PHE A 12 -3.57 70.71 -11.87
N ALA A 13 -4.37 69.68 -11.50
CA ALA A 13 -5.84 69.69 -11.27
C ALA A 13 -6.30 68.22 -11.03
N VAL A 14 -6.85 67.75 -9.89
CA VAL A 14 -8.07 68.06 -9.11
C VAL A 14 -9.40 67.68 -9.79
N LEU A 15 -10.02 66.60 -9.26
CA LEU A 15 -11.45 66.32 -9.05
C LEU A 15 -12.37 66.01 -10.26
N GLN A 16 -12.89 64.77 -10.35
CA GLN A 16 -14.34 64.51 -10.41
C GLN A 16 -14.73 63.02 -10.25
N VAL A 17 -15.84 62.85 -9.55
CA VAL A 17 -16.66 61.64 -9.35
C VAL A 17 -17.37 61.26 -10.65
N VAL A 18 -17.84 60.00 -10.75
CA VAL A 18 -19.04 59.49 -11.45
C VAL A 18 -18.75 58.33 -12.43
N VAL A 19 -19.55 57.27 -12.24
CA VAL A 19 -19.90 56.12 -13.11
C VAL A 19 -19.11 54.81 -12.93
N CYS A 20 -19.65 53.95 -12.05
CA CYS A 20 -19.67 52.50 -12.27
C CYS A 20 -20.57 52.19 -13.47
N THR A 21 -20.01 51.68 -14.56
CA THR A 21 -20.77 50.91 -15.57
C THR A 21 -20.38 49.45 -15.48
N ALA A 22 -21.41 48.63 -15.32
CA ALA A 22 -21.38 47.18 -15.39
C ALA A 22 -20.78 46.68 -16.71
N THR A 23 -19.84 45.75 -16.61
CA THR A 23 -19.59 44.74 -17.64
C THR A 23 -19.24 43.43 -16.94
N GLY A 24 -19.82 42.34 -17.46
CA GLY A 24 -20.01 41.05 -16.82
C GLY A 24 -18.78 40.39 -16.21
N LEU A 25 -19.00 39.79 -15.05
CA LEU A 25 -18.26 38.62 -14.62
C LEU A 25 -18.99 37.40 -15.18
N SER A 26 -18.28 36.72 -16.07
CA SER A 26 -18.61 35.42 -16.64
C SER A 26 -18.97 34.42 -15.55
N GLU A 27 -20.09 33.73 -15.74
CA GLU A 27 -20.41 32.48 -15.06
C GLU A 27 -19.29 31.49 -15.36
N ASP A 28 -18.54 31.12 -14.33
CA ASP A 28 -17.49 30.11 -14.37
C ASP A 28 -18.19 28.75 -14.49
N HIS A 29 -18.54 28.38 -15.72
CA HIS A 29 -19.12 27.09 -16.07
C HIS A 29 -18.03 26.03 -15.92
N ARG A 30 -17.84 25.52 -14.70
CA ARG A 30 -17.11 24.26 -14.51
C ARG A 30 -17.86 23.19 -15.29
N PRO A 31 -17.24 22.49 -16.26
CA PRO A 31 -17.88 21.33 -16.85
C PRO A 31 -18.14 20.33 -15.73
N ASP A 32 -19.39 19.91 -15.60
CA ASP A 32 -19.77 18.83 -14.70
C ASP A 32 -18.84 17.65 -14.95
N ALA A 33 -18.13 17.23 -13.90
CA ALA A 33 -17.37 16.00 -13.96
C ALA A 33 -18.33 14.89 -14.40
N PRO A 34 -17.97 14.03 -15.35
CA PRO A 34 -18.86 12.98 -15.81
C PRO A 34 -19.31 12.17 -14.58
N GLU A 35 -20.61 12.24 -14.28
CA GLU A 35 -21.22 11.33 -13.32
C GLU A 35 -21.01 9.93 -13.90
N ILE A 36 -20.00 9.21 -13.40
CA ILE A 36 -19.96 7.77 -13.56
C ILE A 36 -21.02 7.28 -12.59
N PRO A 37 -22.18 6.77 -13.06
CA PRO A 37 -23.11 6.13 -12.16
C PRO A 37 -22.44 4.84 -11.72
N ILE A 38 -21.72 4.87 -10.61
CA ILE A 38 -21.36 3.64 -9.91
C ILE A 38 -22.68 3.16 -9.32
N SER A 39 -23.37 2.30 -10.05
CA SER A 39 -24.55 1.64 -9.53
C SER A 39 -24.07 0.82 -8.32
N VAL A 40 -24.56 1.17 -7.13
CA VAL A 40 -24.25 0.44 -5.89
C VAL A 40 -24.79 -1.00 -5.94
N ASP A 41 -25.66 -1.29 -6.92
CA ASP A 41 -26.11 -2.65 -7.25
C ASP A 41 -25.05 -3.48 -8.00
N GLU A 42 -24.02 -2.86 -8.59
CA GLU A 42 -22.90 -3.56 -9.27
C GLU A 42 -21.64 -3.70 -8.40
N ILE A 43 -21.55 -3.02 -7.26
CA ILE A 43 -20.49 -3.28 -6.29
C ILE A 43 -20.87 -4.53 -5.48
N ASN A 44 -20.83 -5.68 -6.14
CA ASN A 44 -20.95 -6.97 -5.50
C ASN A 44 -19.62 -7.31 -4.80
N ILE A 45 -19.34 -6.67 -3.66
CA ILE A 45 -18.16 -6.99 -2.84
C ILE A 45 -18.26 -8.43 -2.31
N ALA A 46 -19.46 -9.01 -2.21
CA ALA A 46 -19.59 -10.44 -1.91
C ALA A 46 -18.90 -11.34 -2.96
N SER A 47 -18.72 -10.87 -4.21
CA SER A 47 -17.86 -11.52 -5.21
C SER A 47 -16.36 -11.35 -4.92
N LEU A 48 -15.93 -10.27 -4.27
CA LEU A 48 -14.54 -10.10 -3.78
C LEU A 48 -14.31 -10.84 -2.44
N ILE A 49 -15.36 -11.00 -1.63
CA ILE A 49 -15.34 -11.70 -0.33
C ILE A 49 -15.51 -13.20 -0.51
N GLY A 50 -16.14 -13.65 -1.59
CA GLY A 50 -16.29 -15.08 -1.92
C GLY A 50 -14.94 -15.80 -2.00
N ASP A 51 -13.89 -15.09 -2.42
CA ASP A 51 -12.51 -15.57 -2.45
C ASP A 51 -11.77 -15.42 -1.10
N LEU A 52 -12.39 -14.74 -0.13
CA LEU A 52 -11.89 -14.60 1.25
C LEU A 52 -12.59 -15.56 2.22
N GLU A 53 -13.48 -16.48 1.79
CA GLU A 53 -13.72 -17.70 2.58
C GLU A 53 -12.34 -18.21 3.04
N PRO A 54 -12.15 -18.63 4.32
CA PRO A 54 -10.86 -19.17 4.72
C PRO A 54 -10.54 -20.18 3.64
N LEU A 55 -9.48 -19.92 2.87
CA LEU A 55 -9.05 -20.80 1.80
C LEU A 55 -9.23 -22.19 2.40
N LYS A 56 -9.98 -23.06 1.72
CA LYS A 56 -10.09 -24.47 2.11
C LYS A 56 -8.71 -25.12 1.92
N VAL A 57 -7.67 -24.57 2.55
CA VAL A 57 -6.40 -25.16 2.93
C VAL A 57 -6.62 -26.09 4.12
N GLU A 58 -7.73 -26.82 4.11
CA GLU A 58 -7.87 -27.99 4.96
C GLU A 58 -7.64 -29.28 4.18
N ASN A 59 -7.24 -29.23 2.90
CA ASN A 59 -7.00 -30.47 2.17
C ASN A 59 -5.92 -30.50 1.08
N SER A 60 -4.92 -29.62 1.12
CA SER A 60 -3.73 -29.77 0.26
C SER A 60 -2.36 -29.55 0.93
N LEU A 61 -2.32 -29.23 2.23
CA LEU A 61 -1.08 -29.14 3.02
C LEU A 61 -1.00 -30.19 4.15
N ARG A 62 -1.93 -31.15 4.17
CA ARG A 62 -1.67 -32.46 4.79
C ARG A 62 -1.21 -33.41 3.70
N SER A 63 0.04 -33.24 3.30
CA SER A 63 0.89 -34.37 2.95
C SER A 63 2.16 -34.17 3.77
N GLU A 64 2.12 -34.77 4.96
CA GLU A 64 3.23 -35.38 5.67
C GLU A 64 4.61 -34.78 5.41
N ALA A 65 5.23 -34.27 6.47
CA ALA A 65 6.67 -34.46 6.65
C ALA A 65 6.93 -35.98 6.66
N GLY A 66 6.92 -36.57 5.47
CA GLY A 66 7.36 -37.92 5.20
C GLY A 66 8.89 -37.93 5.16
N PRO A 67 9.51 -39.10 5.36
CA PRO A 67 10.96 -39.26 5.40
C PRO A 67 11.53 -39.09 3.98
N GLY A 68 11.83 -37.85 3.65
CA GLY A 68 12.34 -37.40 2.36
C GLY A 68 12.85 -35.98 2.53
N GLU A 69 13.80 -35.82 3.45
CA GLU A 69 14.51 -34.58 3.75
C GLU A 69 15.31 -34.14 2.51
N SER A 70 14.62 -33.49 1.58
CA SER A 70 15.24 -32.84 0.44
C SER A 70 16.05 -31.66 0.97
N LEU A 71 17.38 -31.78 0.94
CA LEU A 71 18.40 -30.78 1.28
C LEU A 71 17.86 -29.32 1.24
N LYS A 72 17.23 -28.90 2.35
CA LYS A 72 16.70 -27.56 2.52
C LYS A 72 17.76 -26.77 3.27
N ILE A 73 18.37 -25.81 2.59
CA ILE A 73 19.35 -24.94 3.22
C ILE A 73 18.58 -23.84 3.95
N LEU A 74 18.83 -23.72 5.26
CA LEU A 74 18.15 -22.76 6.13
C LEU A 74 18.44 -21.32 5.71
N GLY A 75 17.44 -20.46 5.85
CA GLY A 75 17.52 -19.03 5.58
C GLY A 75 17.64 -18.64 4.09
N VAL A 76 17.60 -19.61 3.18
CA VAL A 76 17.65 -19.39 1.73
C VAL A 76 16.24 -19.23 1.15
N ASP A 77 16.06 -18.19 0.34
CA ASP A 77 14.87 -18.04 -0.50
C ASP A 77 14.78 -19.22 -1.48
N PRO A 78 13.64 -19.93 -1.57
CA PRO A 78 13.47 -21.07 -2.46
C PRO A 78 13.85 -20.79 -3.92
N THR A 79 13.71 -19.55 -4.39
CA THR A 79 14.11 -19.14 -5.75
C THR A 79 15.63 -19.18 -5.97
N GLN A 80 16.42 -19.06 -4.90
CA GLN A 80 17.87 -19.06 -4.92
C GLN A 80 18.49 -20.41 -4.55
N LEU A 81 17.68 -21.41 -4.17
CA LEU A 81 18.16 -22.70 -3.67
C LEU A 81 19.13 -23.40 -4.64
N ASN A 82 18.93 -23.25 -5.95
CA ASN A 82 19.84 -23.81 -6.96
C ASN A 82 21.29 -23.29 -6.84
N LYS A 83 21.49 -22.02 -6.42
CA LYS A 83 22.84 -21.46 -6.17
C LYS A 83 23.56 -22.28 -5.10
N TYR A 84 22.82 -22.72 -4.09
CA TYR A 84 23.36 -23.42 -2.94
C TYR A 84 23.39 -24.93 -3.11
N LEU A 85 22.71 -25.51 -4.10
CA LEU A 85 22.73 -26.95 -4.38
C LEU A 85 23.66 -27.35 -5.55
N ALA A 86 24.10 -26.39 -6.36
CA ALA A 86 24.95 -26.68 -7.52
C ALA A 86 26.39 -27.04 -7.16
N GLY A 87 26.97 -27.98 -7.90
CA GLY A 87 28.41 -28.30 -7.90
C GLY A 87 28.96 -28.87 -6.59
N ASN A 88 30.29 -29.03 -6.55
CA ASN A 88 31.03 -29.48 -5.35
C ASN A 88 31.59 -28.32 -4.51
N GLN A 89 31.63 -27.11 -5.07
CA GLN A 89 32.12 -25.89 -4.42
C GLN A 89 31.02 -24.82 -4.48
N PHE A 90 31.01 -23.93 -3.50
CA PHE A 90 30.10 -22.80 -3.44
C PHE A 90 30.78 -21.53 -3.96
N GLN A 91 30.07 -20.76 -4.78
CA GLN A 91 30.58 -19.54 -5.39
C GLN A 91 30.12 -18.32 -4.59
N CYS A 92 31.08 -17.55 -4.09
CA CYS A 92 30.86 -16.27 -3.44
C CYS A 92 31.31 -15.12 -4.34
N ASN A 93 30.57 -14.02 -4.30
CA ASN A 93 30.92 -12.83 -5.07
C ASN A 93 31.79 -11.93 -4.21
N VAL A 94 32.95 -11.54 -4.73
CA VAL A 94 33.81 -10.52 -4.11
C VAL A 94 33.49 -9.14 -4.66
N SER A 95 33.17 -9.08 -5.95
CA SER A 95 32.68 -7.90 -6.65
C SER A 95 31.73 -8.33 -7.78
N GLU A 96 31.30 -7.39 -8.63
CA GLU A 96 30.50 -7.71 -9.82
C GLU A 96 31.24 -8.61 -10.81
N THR A 97 32.58 -8.62 -10.79
CA THR A 97 33.40 -9.32 -11.79
C THR A 97 34.32 -10.39 -11.20
N GLU A 98 34.43 -10.47 -9.87
CA GLU A 98 35.34 -11.37 -9.19
C GLU A 98 34.59 -12.30 -8.24
N THR A 99 34.92 -13.59 -8.30
CA THR A 99 34.30 -14.64 -7.50
C THR A 99 35.36 -15.55 -6.88
N ILE A 100 35.06 -16.05 -5.70
CA ILE A 100 35.86 -17.06 -5.01
C ILE A 100 35.04 -18.33 -4.80
N PHE A 101 35.73 -19.46 -4.70
CA PHE A 101 35.10 -20.77 -4.48
C PHE A 101 35.50 -21.33 -3.12
N ILE A 102 34.50 -21.66 -2.31
CA ILE A 102 34.69 -22.31 -0.99
C ILE A 102 34.14 -23.74 -1.02
N ASP A 103 34.54 -24.56 -0.04
CA ASP A 103 33.91 -25.87 0.17
C ASP A 103 32.47 -25.66 0.63
N ARG A 104 31.53 -26.47 0.12
CA ARG A 104 30.11 -26.41 0.50
C ARG A 104 29.87 -26.67 1.99
N LYS A 105 30.79 -27.35 2.67
CA LYS A 105 30.73 -27.55 4.13
C LYS A 105 30.82 -26.27 4.93
N LYS A 106 31.27 -25.19 4.30
CA LYS A 106 31.34 -23.85 4.89
C LYS A 106 30.02 -23.08 4.77
N ILE A 107 28.99 -23.64 4.13
CA ILE A 107 27.67 -23.00 4.09
C ILE A 107 26.99 -23.23 5.44
N ASN A 108 26.53 -22.17 6.09
CA ASN A 108 25.90 -22.19 7.41
C ASN A 108 26.77 -22.90 8.46
N ASP A 109 28.07 -22.64 8.45
CA ASP A 109 29.01 -23.22 9.43
C ASP A 109 29.29 -22.29 10.62
N ASP A 110 28.52 -21.21 10.74
CA ASP A 110 28.61 -20.18 11.78
C ASP A 110 29.94 -19.40 11.73
N TYR A 111 30.55 -19.36 10.54
CA TYR A 111 31.72 -18.54 10.27
C TYR A 111 31.57 -17.81 8.93
N CYS A 112 31.87 -16.51 8.93
CA CYS A 112 31.74 -15.70 7.72
C CYS A 112 32.99 -15.82 6.83
N ASP A 113 32.98 -16.75 5.87
CA ASP A 113 34.04 -16.95 4.88
C ASP A 113 33.90 -16.03 3.66
N CYS A 114 32.67 -15.65 3.30
CA CYS A 114 32.44 -14.83 2.12
C CYS A 114 32.26 -13.36 2.43
N ILE A 115 32.92 -12.51 1.64
CA ILE A 115 32.82 -11.06 1.79
C ILE A 115 31.44 -10.50 1.44
N ASP A 116 30.67 -11.21 0.61
CA ASP A 116 29.25 -10.90 0.37
C ASP A 116 28.31 -11.55 1.40
N GLY A 117 28.85 -12.32 2.34
CA GLY A 117 28.16 -13.12 3.36
C GLY A 117 27.14 -14.10 2.81
N SER A 118 27.27 -14.50 1.54
CA SER A 118 26.30 -15.40 0.91
C SER A 118 26.45 -16.86 1.31
N ASP A 119 27.48 -17.20 2.08
CA ASP A 119 27.73 -18.50 2.69
C ASP A 119 26.92 -18.74 3.97
N GLU A 120 26.48 -17.68 4.66
CA GLU A 120 25.77 -17.76 5.94
C GLU A 120 24.31 -17.26 5.86
N PRO A 121 23.45 -17.76 4.95
CA PRO A 121 22.05 -17.36 4.89
C PRO A 121 21.24 -17.82 6.11
N GLY A 122 21.70 -18.86 6.82
CA GLY A 122 21.01 -19.55 7.90
C GLY A 122 21.58 -19.29 9.30
N THR A 123 22.58 -18.41 9.45
CA THR A 123 23.21 -18.08 10.73
C THR A 123 23.36 -16.56 10.88
N ALA A 124 23.85 -16.11 12.05
CA ALA A 124 24.14 -14.70 12.31
C ALA A 124 25.60 -14.29 11.99
N ALA A 125 26.43 -15.21 11.51
CA ALA A 125 27.88 -15.03 11.42
C ALA A 125 28.31 -13.88 10.50
N CYS A 126 27.56 -13.62 9.43
CA CYS A 126 27.81 -12.51 8.49
C CYS A 126 26.98 -11.24 8.77
N SER A 127 26.28 -11.15 9.90
CA SER A 127 25.36 -10.03 10.21
C SER A 127 25.99 -8.62 10.24
N GLY A 128 27.32 -8.53 10.34
CA GLY A 128 28.07 -7.27 10.26
C GLY A 128 28.32 -6.73 8.85
N ILE A 129 27.98 -7.51 7.80
CA ILE A 129 28.18 -7.15 6.40
C ILE A 129 26.91 -6.50 5.84
N ALA A 130 27.07 -5.37 5.13
CA ALA A 130 25.95 -4.56 4.65
C ALA A 130 25.29 -5.06 3.34
N THR A 131 25.57 -6.28 2.89
CA THR A 131 24.94 -6.86 1.70
C THR A 131 23.57 -7.44 2.05
N VAL A 132 22.65 -7.48 1.09
CA VAL A 132 21.30 -8.05 1.31
C VAL A 132 21.36 -9.54 1.69
N ALA A 133 22.30 -10.29 1.09
CA ALA A 133 22.50 -11.70 1.38
C ALA A 133 22.98 -11.92 2.83
N ALA A 134 23.94 -11.13 3.30
CA ALA A 134 24.50 -11.26 4.64
C ALA A 134 23.63 -10.68 5.76
N SER A 135 22.74 -9.73 5.42
CA SER A 135 21.92 -9.01 6.39
C SER A 135 20.54 -9.63 6.61
N THR A 136 20.15 -10.65 5.84
CA THR A 136 18.79 -11.21 5.91
C THR A 136 18.74 -12.73 5.99
N PHE A 137 17.81 -13.24 6.80
CA PHE A 137 17.43 -14.65 6.89
C PHE A 137 16.00 -14.82 6.35
N TYR A 138 15.78 -15.83 5.52
CA TYR A 138 14.47 -16.11 4.92
C TYR A 138 13.63 -17.08 5.76
N CYS A 139 12.52 -16.59 6.32
CA CYS A 139 11.48 -17.41 6.94
C CYS A 139 10.53 -17.93 5.86
N VAL A 140 10.33 -19.24 5.77
CA VAL A 140 9.41 -19.82 4.77
C VAL A 140 7.95 -19.64 5.18
N ASN A 141 7.66 -19.69 6.49
CA ASN A 141 6.35 -19.40 7.07
C ASN A 141 5.19 -20.17 6.40
N TYR A 142 5.31 -21.50 6.24
CA TYR A 142 4.26 -22.29 5.59
C TYR A 142 2.87 -22.04 6.20
N GLY A 143 1.91 -21.67 5.36
CA GLY A 143 0.55 -21.31 5.79
C GLY A 143 0.36 -19.84 6.17
N SER A 144 1.40 -19.01 6.02
CA SER A 144 1.36 -17.54 6.08
C SER A 144 2.25 -16.96 4.97
N GLU A 145 2.46 -15.65 4.97
CA GLU A 145 3.36 -14.99 4.02
C GLU A 145 4.83 -15.23 4.42
N PRO A 146 5.73 -15.53 3.46
CA PRO A 146 7.16 -15.60 3.72
C PRO A 146 7.70 -14.26 4.22
N ALA A 147 8.69 -14.31 5.09
CA ALA A 147 9.28 -13.12 5.69
C ALA A 147 10.80 -13.13 5.57
N ARG A 148 11.40 -11.94 5.72
CA ARG A 148 12.84 -11.78 5.88
C ARG A 148 13.11 -11.08 7.19
N VAL A 149 13.94 -11.67 8.02
CA VAL A 149 14.38 -11.11 9.30
C VAL A 149 15.85 -10.74 9.18
N ALA A 150 16.33 -9.85 10.06
CA ALA A 150 17.75 -9.50 10.06
C ALA A 150 18.58 -10.71 10.47
N ALA A 151 19.71 -10.97 9.80
CA ALA A 151 20.60 -12.08 10.13
C ALA A 151 21.08 -12.02 11.60
N SER A 152 21.20 -10.82 12.18
CA SER A 152 21.54 -10.63 13.59
C SER A 152 20.49 -11.17 14.57
N ARG A 153 19.28 -11.47 14.10
CA ARG A 153 18.18 -12.04 14.91
C ARG A 153 18.09 -13.55 14.81
N VAL A 154 18.96 -14.17 14.04
CA VAL A 154 19.03 -15.64 13.97
C VAL A 154 19.70 -16.14 15.24
N ASN A 155 18.99 -16.98 16.00
CA ASN A 155 19.43 -17.55 17.27
C ASN A 155 19.78 -16.49 18.35
N ASP A 156 19.07 -15.35 18.37
CA ASP A 156 19.23 -14.30 19.38
C ASP A 156 18.35 -14.51 20.63
N GLY A 157 17.51 -15.55 20.60
CA GLY A 157 16.57 -15.92 21.67
C GLY A 157 15.21 -15.23 21.58
N VAL A 158 14.94 -14.49 20.49
CA VAL A 158 13.67 -13.85 20.19
C VAL A 158 13.05 -14.50 18.96
N CYS A 159 11.73 -14.66 18.97
CA CYS A 159 11.00 -15.26 17.84
C CYS A 159 10.48 -14.19 16.89
N ASP A 160 11.14 -14.03 15.76
CA ASP A 160 10.73 -13.16 14.66
C ASP A 160 9.98 -13.92 13.56
N CYS A 161 10.40 -15.14 13.20
CA CYS A 161 9.64 -15.95 12.24
C CYS A 161 8.43 -16.61 12.91
N CYS A 162 7.26 -16.62 12.25
CA CYS A 162 6.07 -17.30 12.80
C CYS A 162 6.22 -18.82 12.85
N ASP A 163 7.12 -19.39 12.03
CA ASP A 163 7.47 -20.80 12.03
C ASP A 163 8.59 -21.14 13.02
N GLY A 164 9.21 -20.14 13.65
CA GLY A 164 10.31 -20.26 14.61
C GLY A 164 11.63 -20.72 13.99
N SER A 165 11.77 -20.64 12.66
CA SER A 165 12.97 -21.14 11.96
C SER A 165 14.24 -20.31 12.17
N ASP A 166 14.09 -19.06 12.60
CA ASP A 166 15.16 -18.16 13.04
C ASP A 166 15.85 -18.65 14.33
N GLU A 167 15.09 -19.29 15.22
CA GLU A 167 15.59 -19.85 16.49
C GLU A 167 15.72 -21.38 16.39
N HIS A 168 16.44 -21.85 15.36
CA HIS A 168 16.59 -23.30 15.12
C HIS A 168 17.68 -23.95 16.01
N ALA A 169 18.66 -23.17 16.48
CA ALA A 169 19.71 -23.65 17.39
C ALA A 169 19.31 -23.49 18.86
N THR A 170 18.28 -22.69 19.15
CA THR A 170 17.73 -22.50 20.49
C THR A 170 16.36 -23.17 20.58
N ALA A 171 15.89 -23.49 21.78
CA ALA A 171 14.49 -23.91 21.98
C ALA A 171 13.61 -22.71 22.39
N ALA A 172 13.98 -21.50 21.96
CA ALA A 172 13.33 -20.27 22.38
C ALA A 172 11.90 -20.15 21.85
N CYS A 173 11.65 -20.66 20.63
CA CYS A 173 10.36 -20.47 19.99
C CYS A 173 9.29 -21.52 20.33
N PRO A 174 8.03 -21.08 20.54
CA PRO A 174 6.90 -21.98 20.65
C PRO A 174 6.61 -22.67 19.32
N ALA A 175 5.70 -23.65 19.32
CA ALA A 175 5.28 -24.33 18.11
C ALA A 175 4.80 -23.35 17.02
N ASN A 176 5.03 -23.68 15.74
CA ASN A 176 4.67 -22.86 14.57
C ASN A 176 3.25 -22.25 14.68
N ARG A 177 3.19 -20.92 14.60
CA ARG A 177 1.95 -20.12 14.73
C ARG A 177 1.51 -19.46 13.43
N CYS A 178 2.15 -19.76 12.30
CA CYS A 178 1.86 -19.10 11.02
C CYS A 178 0.39 -19.23 10.62
N LYS A 179 -0.20 -20.42 10.75
CA LYS A 179 -1.63 -20.62 10.44
C LYS A 179 -2.54 -19.80 11.36
N GLU A 180 -2.21 -19.71 12.65
CA GLU A 180 -3.00 -18.93 13.62
C GLU A 180 -2.98 -17.44 13.26
N LEU A 181 -1.79 -16.90 13.00
CA LEU A 181 -1.61 -15.50 12.63
C LEU A 181 -2.31 -15.17 11.29
N ALA A 182 -2.15 -16.01 10.27
CA ALA A 182 -2.84 -15.82 8.99
C ALA A 182 -4.37 -15.80 9.14
N LEU A 183 -4.93 -16.67 10.00
CA LEU A 183 -6.38 -16.66 10.26
C LEU A 183 -6.83 -15.39 11.00
N GLN A 184 -6.01 -14.87 11.92
CA GLN A 184 -6.29 -13.60 12.60
C GLN A 184 -6.27 -12.42 11.64
N GLU A 185 -5.30 -12.38 10.71
CA GLU A 185 -5.22 -11.34 9.67
C GLU A 185 -6.40 -11.40 8.71
N ILE A 186 -6.80 -12.59 8.26
CA ILE A 186 -7.98 -12.78 7.42
C ILE A 186 -9.24 -12.30 8.14
N ALA A 187 -9.39 -12.63 9.43
CA ALA A 187 -10.53 -12.17 10.23
C ALA A 187 -10.56 -10.64 10.38
N ALA A 188 -9.39 -10.02 10.63
CA ALA A 188 -9.27 -8.56 10.72
C ALA A 188 -9.57 -7.88 9.38
N ALA A 189 -9.07 -8.42 8.26
CA ALA A 189 -9.33 -7.91 6.92
C ALA A 189 -10.83 -7.96 6.57
N LYS A 190 -11.52 -9.06 6.91
CA LYS A 190 -12.97 -9.18 6.76
C LYS A 190 -13.73 -8.12 7.54
N ALA A 191 -13.40 -7.95 8.82
CA ALA A 191 -14.05 -6.94 9.66
C ALA A 191 -13.82 -5.51 9.13
N ALA A 192 -12.61 -5.22 8.62
CA ALA A 192 -12.31 -3.95 7.99
C ALA A 192 -13.12 -3.73 6.70
N LEU A 193 -13.28 -4.77 5.88
CA LEU A 193 -14.05 -4.72 4.64
C LEU A 193 -15.55 -4.50 4.90
N GLU A 194 -16.14 -5.18 5.90
CA GLU A 194 -17.51 -4.90 6.33
C GLU A 194 -17.68 -3.46 6.84
N GLY A 195 -16.66 -2.93 7.52
CA GLY A 195 -16.62 -1.53 7.95
C GLY A 195 -16.63 -0.57 6.77
N LEU A 196 -15.82 -0.86 5.75
CA LEU A 196 -15.78 -0.11 4.51
C LEU A 196 -17.12 -0.14 3.78
N GLU A 197 -17.77 -1.30 3.70
CA GLU A 197 -19.08 -1.46 3.06
C GLU A 197 -20.15 -0.60 3.73
N ARG A 198 -20.23 -0.67 5.07
CA ARG A 198 -21.15 0.21 5.85
C ARG A 198 -20.84 1.69 5.61
N GLY A 199 -19.57 2.04 5.51
CA GLY A 199 -19.12 3.41 5.19
C GLY A 199 -19.59 3.87 3.80
N VAL A 200 -19.41 3.03 2.78
CA VAL A 200 -19.84 3.30 1.40
C VAL A 200 -21.36 3.46 1.32
N GLN A 201 -22.13 2.56 1.93
CA GLN A 201 -23.60 2.65 1.97
C GLN A 201 -24.08 3.92 2.69
N THR A 202 -23.42 4.30 3.78
CA THR A 202 -23.74 5.52 4.52
C THR A 202 -23.46 6.76 3.69
N ARG A 203 -22.30 6.81 3.01
CA ARG A 203 -21.95 7.91 2.09
C ARG A 203 -23.00 8.06 1.00
N TYR A 204 -23.37 6.95 0.35
CA TYR A 204 -24.39 6.94 -0.70
C TYR A 204 -25.75 7.47 -0.19
N ARG A 205 -26.17 7.09 1.02
CA ARG A 205 -27.40 7.62 1.63
C ARG A 205 -27.36 9.14 1.78
N TYR A 206 -26.24 9.70 2.25
CA TYR A 206 -26.10 11.14 2.39
C TYR A 206 -26.05 11.86 1.03
N GLU A 207 -25.38 11.28 0.02
CA GLU A 207 -25.38 11.81 -1.34
C GLU A 207 -26.81 11.91 -1.90
N MET A 208 -27.62 10.85 -1.72
CA MET A 208 -29.01 10.85 -2.17
C MET A 208 -29.90 11.83 -1.40
N GLN A 209 -29.76 11.89 -0.07
CA GLN A 209 -30.49 12.87 0.75
C GLN A 209 -30.14 14.32 0.37
N ALA A 210 -28.86 14.60 0.08
CA ALA A 210 -28.42 15.92 -0.35
C ALA A 210 -29.01 16.28 -1.72
N ARG A 211 -29.03 15.34 -2.67
CA ARG A 211 -29.67 15.52 -3.99
C ARG A 211 -31.17 15.79 -3.86
N ASP A 212 -31.89 15.00 -3.06
CA ASP A 212 -33.33 15.19 -2.83
C ASP A 212 -33.64 16.52 -2.15
N ALA A 213 -32.83 16.91 -1.15
CA ALA A 213 -32.99 18.19 -0.47
C ALA A 213 -32.72 19.38 -1.40
N ALA A 214 -31.69 19.27 -2.25
CA ALA A 214 -31.40 20.28 -3.27
C ALA A 214 -32.57 20.44 -4.25
N ALA A 215 -33.10 19.34 -4.80
CA ALA A 215 -34.24 19.38 -5.72
C ALA A 215 -35.51 19.97 -5.07
N ARG A 216 -35.78 19.65 -3.80
CA ARG A 216 -36.90 20.25 -3.05
C ARG A 216 -36.73 21.75 -2.85
N LEU A 217 -35.52 22.19 -2.54
CA LEU A 217 -35.23 23.61 -2.34
C LEU A 217 -35.34 24.38 -3.65
N GLU A 218 -34.87 23.81 -4.76
CA GLU A 218 -35.04 24.39 -6.10
C GLU A 218 -36.53 24.58 -6.44
N LEU A 219 -37.37 23.57 -6.15
CA LEU A 219 -38.81 23.68 -6.36
C LEU A 219 -39.44 24.76 -5.46
N ASP A 220 -39.08 24.82 -4.18
CA ASP A 220 -39.58 25.85 -3.24
C ASP A 220 -39.20 27.27 -3.72
N ILE A 221 -37.96 27.45 -4.22
CA ILE A 221 -37.50 28.72 -4.79
C ILE A 221 -38.40 29.12 -5.97
N VAL A 222 -38.65 28.22 -6.92
CA VAL A 222 -39.49 28.49 -8.09
C VAL A 222 -40.92 28.85 -7.68
N MET A 223 -41.50 28.11 -6.74
CA MET A 223 -42.87 28.36 -6.26
C MET A 223 -42.99 29.73 -5.58
N ARG A 224 -42.06 30.07 -4.68
CA ARG A 224 -42.06 31.38 -4.01
C ARG A 224 -41.83 32.53 -4.98
N GLN A 225 -41.01 32.34 -6.02
CA GLN A 225 -40.84 33.34 -7.08
C GLN A 225 -42.14 33.56 -7.85
N ALA A 226 -42.88 32.50 -8.18
CA ALA A 226 -44.18 32.60 -8.85
C ALA A 226 -45.23 33.32 -7.98
N GLU A 227 -45.31 33.01 -6.69
CA GLU A 227 -46.19 33.69 -5.74
C GLU A 227 -45.85 35.18 -5.60
N ALA A 228 -44.57 35.50 -5.43
CA ALA A 228 -44.10 36.88 -5.36
C ALA A 228 -44.39 37.65 -6.66
N ALA A 229 -44.28 37.00 -7.82
CA ALA A 229 -44.63 37.61 -9.10
C ALA A 229 -46.13 37.85 -9.24
N ALA A 230 -46.99 36.94 -8.76
CA ALA A 230 -48.44 37.13 -8.77
C ALA A 230 -48.86 38.30 -7.88
N GLN A 231 -48.36 38.37 -6.63
CA GLN A 231 -48.66 39.45 -5.71
C GLN A 231 -48.24 40.84 -6.24
N ARG A 232 -47.11 40.92 -6.94
CA ARG A 232 -46.68 42.18 -7.58
C ARG A 232 -47.67 42.68 -8.62
N ARG A 233 -48.28 41.78 -9.40
CA ARG A 233 -49.28 42.16 -10.41
C ARG A 233 -50.57 42.69 -9.78
N ASP A 234 -50.98 42.15 -8.64
CA ASP A 234 -52.20 42.59 -7.94
C ASP A 234 -52.04 43.98 -7.29
N VAL A 235 -50.80 44.42 -7.02
CA VAL A 235 -50.50 45.74 -6.45
C VAL A 235 -50.39 46.84 -7.52
N GLU A 236 -50.16 46.47 -8.79
CA GLU A 236 -50.03 47.41 -9.92
C GLU A 236 -51.36 47.77 -10.60
N VAL A 237 -52.51 47.30 -10.07
CA VAL A 237 -53.88 47.59 -10.55
C VAL A 237 -54.58 48.58 -9.61
#